data_AF-M3A4Z6-F1
#
_entry.id   AF-M3A4Z6-F1
#
_cell.length_a   1.000
_cell.length_b   1.000
_cell.length_c   1.000
_cell.angle_alpha   90.00
_cell.angle_beta   90.00
_cell.angle_gamma   90.00
#
_symmetry.space_group_name_H-M   'P 1'
#
loop_
_entity.id
_entity.type
_entity.pdbx_description
1 polymer ?
#
loop_
_entity_poly.entity_id
_entity_poly.type
_entity_poly.pdbx_seq_one_letter_code
_entity_poly.pdbx_strand_id
1 'polypeptide(L)'
;MNVLSASATKRDAKQYLARFNRPRKDSQGEKPDLYALLEDRNARNRADQSRLEKTGVNLGGLYAPSRAIADVPQFSSDELSREQAKAAPQEELHVALACLKAPEAIDEDTLDGLARTIAQLVKLDMRIILVLDININNVQAEKYAGSLVDVKALRKAFAQQADRLCDAIDRHNSEGARSVPNALEVVEDVWENGTETHELHVTMPNTLIDPLKRGMVPIIPSLAYTASGQLVQIAAADIMTTITKYLIGVDSAGQQIAGPPEPISLDRIIVLDAIGGIPSKDRGDGAHVFINLEQEFDKIEQELSEYADAAERNHSHPRGSAFYDQHRDNLDLVRKCLQLLPPSSSALITTPEEAASSSRATKANTLGAGTRRQKNPLIHNLLTNKPLISSSLPAARLAHAEGEDPNTPVTEASTVLRRGMPLIIIPAADRYLGWQRPQDGKSMLRLDEDSRVDLPRLVHLIEDSFRRRLNVQNYLDRVKDRIAGIIVAGQYEGGAILTWEMPPGVNDPNRLVPYLDKFAVLQTSQGSSGVADIVFQAMVRSCFPGGVCWRSRKDNPVNKWYFERATGSWQIPNSNWTMFWTGEDVVENEQKWKDYVSVCESIQASWADTGKKPD
;
A
#
# COMPACT_ATOMS: atom_id res chain seq x y z
N MET A 1 3.84 -20.35 22.13
CA MET A 1 4.35 -20.76 20.80
C MET A 1 5.08 -19.59 20.14
N ASN A 2 6.21 -19.89 19.50
CA ASN A 2 7.22 -18.95 19.07
C ASN A 2 6.75 -18.16 17.83
N VAL A 3 6.60 -16.83 17.91
CA VAL A 3 6.30 -15.91 16.78
C VAL A 3 7.29 -16.08 15.62
N LEU A 4 8.42 -16.76 15.90
CA LEU A 4 9.49 -17.09 14.97
C LEU A 4 9.20 -18.22 13.96
N SER A 5 8.03 -18.86 13.97
CA SER A 5 7.71 -19.95 13.01
C SER A 5 6.99 -19.49 11.73
N ALA A 6 6.53 -18.23 11.65
CA ALA A 6 6.00 -17.65 10.43
C ALA A 6 7.16 -17.15 9.55
N SER A 7 7.31 -17.73 8.36
CA SER A 7 8.47 -17.55 7.46
C SER A 7 8.49 -16.21 6.70
N ALA A 8 7.86 -15.18 7.26
CA ALA A 8 8.20 -13.79 7.04
C ALA A 8 9.04 -13.30 8.23
N THR A 9 10.30 -13.74 8.22
CA THR A 9 11.49 -13.01 8.68
C THR A 9 11.50 -12.53 10.15
N LYS A 10 12.10 -13.36 11.03
CA LYS A 10 12.67 -12.92 12.33
C LYS A 10 13.46 -11.59 12.22
N ARG A 11 14.08 -11.35 11.06
CA ARG A 11 14.76 -10.09 10.71
C ARG A 11 13.79 -8.93 10.56
N ASP A 12 12.67 -9.10 9.85
CA ASP A 12 11.72 -8.02 9.57
C ASP A 12 10.84 -7.76 10.79
N ALA A 13 10.46 -8.80 11.54
CA ALA A 13 9.83 -8.63 12.85
C ALA A 13 10.75 -7.91 13.85
N LYS A 14 12.03 -8.30 13.93
CA LYS A 14 13.03 -7.59 14.76
C LYS A 14 13.25 -6.16 14.28
N GLN A 15 13.15 -5.90 12.98
CA GLN A 15 13.33 -4.57 12.42
C GLN A 15 12.10 -3.68 12.60
N TYR A 16 10.91 -4.24 12.46
CA TYR A 16 9.64 -3.61 12.80
C TYR A 16 9.67 -3.18 14.27
N LEU A 17 9.94 -4.11 15.19
CA LEU A 17 10.11 -3.83 16.61
C LEU A 17 11.29 -2.87 16.91
N ALA A 18 12.33 -2.84 16.08
CA ALA A 18 13.44 -1.90 16.26
C ALA A 18 13.03 -0.44 15.97
N ARG A 19 11.93 -0.20 15.26
CA ARG A 19 11.36 1.16 15.10
C ARG A 19 10.80 1.69 16.42
N PHE A 20 10.37 0.80 17.30
CA PHE A 20 9.68 1.14 18.55
C PHE A 20 10.55 0.91 19.80
N ASN A 21 11.76 0.35 19.66
CA ASN A 21 12.62 0.02 20.80
C ASN A 21 13.37 1.23 21.36
N ARG A 22 13.27 1.41 22.69
CA ARG A 22 14.05 2.34 23.52
C ARG A 22 15.57 2.14 23.37
N PRO A 23 16.40 3.19 23.54
CA PRO A 23 17.74 3.00 24.07
C PRO A 23 17.63 2.45 25.49
N ARG A 24 18.18 1.27 25.75
CA ARG A 24 18.14 0.63 27.08
C ARG A 24 18.72 1.58 28.14
N LYS A 25 17.96 1.85 29.21
CA LYS A 25 18.55 2.29 30.48
C LYS A 25 19.38 1.14 31.02
N ASP A 26 20.69 1.35 31.14
CA ASP A 26 21.63 0.40 31.73
C ASP A 26 21.20 0.08 33.18
N SER A 27 20.61 -1.09 33.38
CA SER A 27 20.61 -1.78 34.66
C SER A 27 21.87 -2.63 34.73
N GLN A 28 22.71 -2.38 35.74
CA GLN A 28 23.98 -3.04 36.01
C GLN A 28 23.89 -4.58 35.93
N GLY A 29 24.86 -5.20 35.24
CA GLY A 29 25.08 -6.65 35.27
C GLY A 29 25.67 -7.20 33.97
N GLU A 30 26.98 -7.44 33.97
CA GLU A 30 27.81 -8.21 33.01
C GLU A 30 27.54 -8.04 31.51
N LYS A 31 28.40 -7.23 30.86
CA LYS A 31 28.45 -7.05 29.41
C LYS A 31 29.09 -8.28 28.74
N PRO A 32 28.41 -9.01 27.84
CA PRO A 32 29.14 -9.68 26.75
C PRO A 32 29.78 -8.59 25.88
N ASP A 33 30.98 -8.86 25.35
CA ASP A 33 31.81 -7.89 24.62
C ASP A 33 31.10 -7.40 23.34
N LEU A 34 30.28 -6.37 23.54
CA LEU A 34 29.45 -5.73 22.54
C LEU A 34 30.31 -5.02 21.49
N TYR A 35 31.55 -4.68 21.84
CA TYR A 35 32.51 -4.03 20.93
C TYR A 35 32.94 -4.96 19.80
N ALA A 36 33.25 -6.22 20.11
CA ALA A 36 33.63 -7.22 19.10
C ALA A 36 32.48 -7.56 18.12
N LEU A 37 31.24 -7.64 18.62
CA LEU A 37 30.04 -7.86 17.79
C LEU A 37 29.66 -6.63 16.96
N LEU A 38 29.88 -5.43 17.49
CA LEU A 38 29.68 -4.18 16.75
C LEU A 38 30.79 -3.98 15.72
N GLU A 39 32.04 -4.37 15.99
CA GLU A 39 33.13 -4.31 15.03
C GLU A 39 32.96 -5.28 13.87
N ASP A 40 32.56 -6.54 14.10
CA ASP A 40 32.31 -7.48 12.99
C ASP A 40 31.10 -7.05 12.15
N ARG A 41 30.07 -6.47 12.79
CA ARG A 41 28.91 -5.89 12.10
C ARG A 41 29.27 -4.62 11.33
N ASN A 42 30.11 -3.76 11.88
CA ASN A 42 30.58 -2.54 11.24
C ASN A 42 31.60 -2.84 10.13
N ALA A 43 32.39 -3.90 10.23
CA ALA A 43 33.29 -4.37 9.19
C ALA A 43 32.51 -4.93 7.99
N ARG A 44 31.47 -5.73 8.23
CA ARG A 44 30.56 -6.21 7.16
C ARG A 44 29.77 -5.06 6.53
N ASN A 45 29.32 -4.09 7.33
CA ASN A 45 28.67 -2.89 6.82
C ASN A 45 29.62 -2.03 5.98
N ARG A 46 30.89 -1.85 6.38
CA ARG A 46 31.91 -1.16 5.55
C ARG A 46 32.21 -1.91 4.25
N ALA A 47 32.20 -3.24 4.28
CA ALA A 47 32.39 -4.06 3.07
C ALA A 47 31.21 -3.91 2.09
N ASP A 48 29.96 -3.98 2.58
CA ASP A 48 28.75 -3.75 1.78
C ASP A 48 28.67 -2.30 1.27
N GLN A 49 29.03 -1.33 2.11
CA GLN A 49 29.07 0.11 1.78
C GLN A 49 30.15 0.42 0.73
N SER A 50 31.34 -0.20 0.82
CA SER A 50 32.38 -0.08 -0.21
C SER A 50 32.00 -0.71 -1.56
N ARG A 51 31.16 -1.77 -1.54
CA ARG A 51 30.57 -2.35 -2.76
C ARG A 51 29.53 -1.41 -3.38
N LEU A 52 28.68 -0.81 -2.55
CA LEU A 52 27.63 0.13 -2.98
C LEU A 52 28.19 1.48 -3.47
N GLU A 53 29.33 1.92 -2.93
CA GLU A 53 30.06 3.11 -3.39
C GLU A 53 30.70 2.93 -4.78
N LYS A 54 31.10 1.70 -5.12
CA LYS A 54 31.66 1.33 -6.43
C LYS A 54 30.57 1.24 -7.53
N THR A 55 29.35 0.86 -7.19
CA THR A 55 28.25 0.68 -8.16
C THR A 55 27.45 1.95 -8.44
N GLY A 56 27.61 2.99 -7.60
CA GLY A 56 27.12 4.35 -7.90
C GLY A 56 25.60 4.49 -7.98
N VAL A 57 24.82 3.53 -7.48
CA VAL A 57 23.37 3.61 -7.27
C VAL A 57 23.07 2.69 -6.08
N ASN A 58 22.37 3.18 -5.07
CA ASN A 58 21.89 2.33 -3.98
C ASN A 58 20.48 2.78 -3.62
N LEU A 59 19.53 2.05 -4.21
CA LEU A 59 18.20 2.00 -3.67
C LEU A 59 18.23 0.93 -2.58
N GLY A 60 18.31 1.33 -1.31
CA GLY A 60 18.43 0.43 -0.16
C GLY A 60 17.62 -0.83 -0.39
N GLY A 61 18.27 -2.00 -0.31
CA GLY A 61 17.84 -3.21 -1.02
C GLY A 61 16.33 -3.31 -1.17
N LEU A 62 15.82 -3.47 -2.39
CA LEU A 62 14.38 -3.65 -2.65
C LEU A 62 13.77 -4.84 -1.85
N TYR A 63 14.64 -5.70 -1.31
CA TYR A 63 14.39 -6.83 -0.41
C TYR A 63 14.98 -6.65 1.02
N ALA A 64 15.50 -5.48 1.36
CA ALA A 64 15.99 -5.08 2.68
C ALA A 64 14.98 -4.12 3.33
N PRO A 65 14.53 -4.36 4.57
CA PRO A 65 13.43 -3.57 5.11
C PRO A 65 13.84 -2.14 5.49
N SER A 66 12.88 -1.23 5.49
CA SER A 66 13.03 0.23 5.61
C SER A 66 13.46 0.70 7.01
N ARG A 67 14.35 1.71 7.07
CA ARG A 67 14.88 2.34 8.30
C ARG A 67 14.42 3.78 8.57
N ALA A 68 13.74 4.45 7.65
CA ALA A 68 13.75 5.93 7.61
C ALA A 68 12.35 6.58 7.45
N ILE A 69 11.41 6.29 8.36
CA ILE A 69 10.13 7.02 8.43
C ILE A 69 10.05 7.90 9.69
N ALA A 70 10.83 7.63 10.74
CA ALA A 70 10.81 8.41 11.98
C ALA A 70 11.71 9.66 11.97
N ASP A 71 12.70 9.74 11.07
CA ASP A 71 13.69 10.84 11.02
C ASP A 71 13.48 11.75 9.80
N VAL A 72 12.25 12.19 9.53
CA VAL A 72 11.99 13.17 8.47
C VAL A 72 11.99 14.58 9.07
N PRO A 73 12.91 15.48 8.69
CA PRO A 73 12.73 16.89 8.99
C PRO A 73 11.54 17.41 8.18
N GLN A 74 10.45 17.80 8.86
CA GLN A 74 9.39 18.58 8.24
C GLN A 74 9.95 19.98 7.96
N PHE A 75 10.11 20.32 6.69
CA PHE A 75 10.36 21.70 6.28
C PHE A 75 9.02 22.41 6.16
N SER A 76 8.55 23.01 7.25
CA SER A 76 7.51 24.03 7.22
C SER A 76 8.15 25.38 6.88
N SER A 77 7.55 26.09 5.93
CA SER A 77 7.87 27.49 5.65
C SER A 77 7.13 28.37 6.66
N ASP A 78 7.56 28.38 7.92
CA ASP A 78 7.18 29.40 8.90
C ASP A 78 8.35 29.64 9.87
N GLU A 79 9.06 30.75 9.69
CA GLU A 79 10.24 31.14 10.48
C GLU A 79 9.92 31.67 11.90
N LEU A 80 8.77 31.33 12.50
CA LEU A 80 8.35 31.91 13.80
C LEU A 80 8.18 30.93 14.98
N SER A 81 8.64 29.68 14.87
CA SER A 81 8.48 28.69 15.96
C SER A 81 9.80 28.09 16.46
N ARG A 82 10.92 28.82 16.40
CA ARG A 82 12.16 28.45 17.10
C ARG A 82 12.14 29.00 18.52
N GLU A 83 11.48 28.30 19.44
CA GLU A 83 11.81 28.20 20.87
C GLU A 83 10.70 27.47 21.65
N GLN A 84 10.39 26.22 21.26
CA GLN A 84 9.76 25.28 22.18
C GLN A 84 10.72 24.13 22.44
N ALA A 85 11.10 24.00 23.71
CA ALA A 85 12.03 23.00 24.20
C ALA A 85 11.64 21.60 23.70
N LYS A 86 12.63 20.84 23.21
CA LYS A 86 12.48 19.42 22.86
C LYS A 86 11.93 18.66 24.06
N ALA A 87 10.63 18.39 24.08
CA ALA A 87 10.03 17.40 24.96
C ALA A 87 10.68 16.04 24.67
N ALA A 88 10.92 15.24 25.71
CA ALA A 88 11.39 13.87 25.56
C ALA A 88 10.41 13.09 24.66
N PRO A 89 10.87 12.16 23.80
CA PRO A 89 9.99 11.41 22.92
C PRO A 89 8.96 10.64 23.77
N GLN A 90 7.72 11.09 23.69
CA GLN A 90 6.57 10.48 24.34
C GLN A 90 6.20 9.25 23.49
N GLU A 91 6.09 8.07 24.11
CA GLU A 91 5.89 6.82 23.38
C GLU A 91 4.51 6.81 22.71
N GLU A 92 4.49 6.84 21.37
CA GLU A 92 3.28 6.74 20.57
C GLU A 92 2.72 5.32 20.57
N LEU A 93 1.42 5.19 20.85
CA LEU A 93 0.70 3.93 20.72
C LEU A 93 0.32 3.73 19.25
N HIS A 94 0.88 2.70 18.63
CA HIS A 94 0.53 2.29 17.28
C HIS A 94 -0.75 1.45 17.30
N VAL A 95 -1.81 1.98 16.71
CA VAL A 95 -3.15 1.38 16.70
C VAL A 95 -3.53 0.94 15.29
N ALA A 96 -4.19 -0.21 15.22
CA ALA A 96 -4.94 -0.68 14.07
C ALA A 96 -6.43 -0.73 14.44
N LEU A 97 -7.28 -0.17 13.59
CA LEU A 97 -8.72 -0.23 13.71
C LEU A 97 -9.25 -1.26 12.72
N ALA A 98 -9.86 -2.32 13.23
CA ALA A 98 -10.32 -3.46 12.44
C ALA A 98 -11.85 -3.59 12.51
N CYS A 99 -12.48 -3.95 11.39
CA CYS A 99 -13.90 -4.25 11.28
C CYS A 99 -14.06 -5.72 10.88
N LEU A 100 -14.84 -6.50 11.64
CA LEU A 100 -15.19 -7.88 11.34
C LEU A 100 -16.65 -7.95 10.93
N LYS A 101 -16.91 -8.26 9.66
CA LYS A 101 -18.25 -8.36 9.09
C LYS A 101 -18.80 -9.78 9.21
N ALA A 102 -20.10 -9.88 9.50
CA ALA A 102 -20.86 -11.13 9.66
C ALA A 102 -20.17 -12.18 10.54
N PRO A 103 -19.75 -11.86 11.78
CA PRO A 103 -19.07 -12.81 12.68
C PRO A 103 -19.88 -14.09 12.94
N GLU A 104 -21.21 -14.03 12.87
CA GLU A 104 -22.13 -15.16 12.98
C GLU A 104 -21.97 -16.22 11.87
N ALA A 105 -21.45 -15.84 10.70
CA ALA A 105 -21.22 -16.75 9.58
C ALA A 105 -19.85 -17.46 9.65
N ILE A 106 -18.95 -17.02 10.52
CA ILE A 106 -17.58 -17.56 10.65
C ILE A 106 -17.61 -18.81 11.52
N ASP A 107 -16.94 -19.89 11.10
CA ASP A 107 -16.79 -21.13 11.87
C ASP A 107 -15.75 -21.03 12.99
N GLU A 108 -15.78 -21.95 13.95
CA GLU A 108 -14.85 -21.96 15.10
C GLU A 108 -13.38 -22.11 14.73
N ASP A 109 -13.05 -22.87 13.68
CA ASP A 109 -11.65 -23.11 13.29
C ASP A 109 -11.06 -21.85 12.64
N THR A 110 -11.84 -21.18 11.79
CA THR A 110 -11.47 -19.89 11.21
C THR A 110 -11.36 -18.80 12.29
N LEU A 111 -12.29 -18.77 13.26
CA LEU A 111 -12.25 -17.84 14.38
C LEU A 111 -11.01 -18.04 15.26
N ASP A 112 -10.66 -19.28 15.62
CA ASP A 112 -9.44 -19.60 16.37
C ASP A 112 -8.18 -19.21 15.58
N GLY A 113 -8.18 -19.44 14.27
CA GLY A 113 -7.10 -19.03 13.38
C GLY A 113 -6.93 -17.51 13.32
N LEU A 114 -8.03 -16.76 13.21
CA LEU A 114 -8.03 -15.30 13.25
C LEU A 114 -7.53 -14.78 14.61
N ALA A 115 -8.01 -15.36 15.71
CA ALA A 115 -7.58 -15.00 17.07
C ALA A 115 -6.06 -15.21 17.28
N ARG A 116 -5.48 -16.28 16.71
CA ARG A 116 -4.02 -16.47 16.70
C ARG A 116 -3.30 -15.36 15.94
N THR A 117 -3.84 -14.95 14.80
CA THR A 117 -3.27 -13.85 14.00
C THR A 117 -3.34 -12.52 14.77
N ILE A 118 -4.49 -12.19 15.36
CA ILE A 118 -4.65 -11.01 16.22
C ILE A 118 -3.63 -11.03 17.37
N ALA A 119 -3.50 -12.15 18.07
CA ALA A 119 -2.51 -12.31 19.15
C ALA A 119 -1.05 -12.17 18.66
N GLN A 120 -0.75 -12.53 17.41
CA GLN A 120 0.57 -12.31 16.81
C GLN A 120 0.81 -10.83 16.48
N LEU A 121 -0.20 -10.11 16.00
CA LEU A 121 -0.12 -8.67 15.75
C LEU A 121 0.09 -7.90 17.06
N VAL A 122 -0.65 -8.25 18.13
CA VAL A 122 -0.46 -7.67 19.47
C VAL A 122 0.95 -7.92 20.01
N LYS A 123 1.51 -9.12 19.79
CA LYS A 123 2.92 -9.44 20.14
C LYS A 123 3.95 -8.65 19.34
N LEU A 124 3.57 -8.10 18.18
CA LEU A 124 4.38 -7.18 17.40
C LEU A 124 4.23 -5.73 17.87
N ASP A 125 3.58 -5.48 19.02
CA ASP A 125 3.31 -4.15 19.59
C ASP A 125 2.32 -3.30 18.77
N MET A 126 1.47 -3.96 17.97
CA MET A 126 0.31 -3.32 17.33
C MET A 126 -0.90 -3.44 18.26
N ARG A 127 -1.46 -2.32 18.70
CA ARG A 127 -2.71 -2.30 19.47
C ARG A 127 -3.90 -2.39 18.51
N ILE A 128 -4.91 -3.19 18.83
CA ILE A 128 -6.03 -3.43 17.91
C ILE A 128 -7.33 -3.06 18.58
N ILE A 129 -8.13 -2.22 17.93
CA ILE A 129 -9.54 -2.01 18.25
C ILE A 129 -10.35 -2.79 17.21
N LEU A 130 -11.30 -3.61 17.65
CA LEU A 130 -12.11 -4.41 16.75
C LEU A 130 -13.58 -3.99 16.84
N VAL A 131 -14.17 -3.66 15.69
CA VAL A 131 -15.59 -3.38 15.52
C VAL A 131 -16.26 -4.63 14.96
N LEU A 132 -17.34 -5.10 15.60
CA LEU A 132 -18.17 -6.19 15.11
C LEU A 132 -19.34 -5.61 14.32
N ASP A 133 -19.55 -6.10 13.11
CA ASP A 133 -20.64 -5.71 12.24
C ASP A 133 -21.55 -6.91 11.93
N ILE A 134 -22.72 -6.94 12.55
CA ILE A 134 -23.80 -7.88 12.26
C ILE A 134 -24.83 -7.11 11.43
N ASN A 135 -24.82 -7.34 10.12
CA ASN A 135 -25.71 -6.66 9.19
C ASN A 135 -26.59 -7.69 8.46
N ILE A 136 -27.90 -7.49 8.53
CA ILE A 136 -28.93 -8.38 7.96
C ILE A 136 -28.84 -8.41 6.42
N ASN A 137 -28.36 -7.32 5.81
CA ASN A 137 -28.20 -7.18 4.37
C ASN A 137 -26.86 -7.75 3.86
N ASN A 138 -26.01 -8.26 4.75
CA ASN A 138 -24.76 -8.90 4.36
C ASN A 138 -25.06 -10.23 3.67
N VAL A 139 -24.50 -10.45 2.49
CA VAL A 139 -24.80 -11.61 1.63
C VAL A 139 -24.54 -12.94 2.37
N GLN A 140 -23.55 -12.96 3.25
CA GLN A 140 -23.16 -14.13 4.02
C GLN A 140 -24.02 -14.34 5.28
N ALA A 141 -24.73 -13.30 5.72
CA ALA A 141 -25.61 -13.34 6.88
C ALA A 141 -27.09 -13.60 6.53
N GLU A 142 -27.45 -13.72 5.24
CA GLU A 142 -28.84 -13.93 4.79
C GLU A 142 -29.56 -15.08 5.53
N LYS A 143 -28.84 -16.17 5.84
CA LYS A 143 -29.39 -17.32 6.58
C LYS A 143 -29.77 -16.99 8.02
N TYR A 144 -29.13 -15.99 8.62
CA TYR A 144 -29.34 -15.55 9.99
C TYR A 144 -30.30 -14.36 10.10
N ALA A 145 -30.64 -13.71 8.97
CA ALA A 145 -31.52 -12.56 8.88
C ALA A 145 -32.86 -12.75 9.62
N GLY A 146 -33.50 -13.92 9.46
CA GLY A 146 -34.78 -14.24 10.09
C GLY A 146 -34.74 -14.29 11.63
N SER A 147 -33.55 -14.38 12.23
CA SER A 147 -33.36 -14.41 13.68
C SER A 147 -33.09 -13.03 14.32
N LEU A 148 -32.89 -11.99 13.49
CA LEU A 148 -32.40 -10.67 13.89
C LEU A 148 -33.44 -9.54 13.74
N VAL A 149 -34.73 -9.87 13.76
CA VAL A 149 -35.83 -8.93 13.48
C VAL A 149 -36.08 -7.91 14.62
N ASP A 150 -35.69 -8.23 15.85
CA ASP A 150 -35.88 -7.38 17.05
C ASP A 150 -34.54 -6.85 17.57
N VAL A 151 -34.50 -5.59 18.00
CA VAL A 151 -33.35 -4.94 18.65
C VAL A 151 -32.83 -5.75 19.84
N LYS A 152 -33.73 -6.43 20.59
CA LYS A 152 -33.32 -7.30 21.70
C LYS A 152 -32.59 -8.56 21.23
N ALA A 153 -33.04 -9.15 20.11
CA ALA A 153 -32.39 -10.29 19.49
C ALA A 153 -31.03 -9.88 18.90
N LEU A 154 -30.97 -8.73 18.24
CA LEU A 154 -29.73 -8.15 17.72
C LEU A 154 -28.71 -7.89 18.84
N ARG A 155 -29.11 -7.24 19.94
CA ARG A 155 -28.24 -7.02 21.11
C ARG A 155 -27.71 -8.33 21.68
N LYS A 156 -28.56 -9.36 21.75
CA LYS A 156 -28.18 -10.69 22.23
C LYS A 156 -27.17 -11.33 21.27
N ALA A 157 -27.38 -11.22 19.96
CA ALA A 157 -26.45 -11.73 18.96
C ALA A 157 -25.08 -11.06 19.06
N PHE A 158 -25.02 -9.73 19.18
CA PHE A 158 -23.77 -9.01 19.40
C PHE A 158 -23.05 -9.47 20.68
N ALA A 159 -23.76 -9.60 21.79
CA ALA A 159 -23.17 -10.08 23.04
C ALA A 159 -22.59 -11.50 22.87
N GLN A 160 -23.35 -12.41 22.24
CA GLN A 160 -22.90 -13.78 21.99
C GLN A 160 -21.66 -13.83 21.09
N GLN A 161 -21.63 -13.08 19.99
CA GLN A 161 -20.48 -13.06 19.09
C GLN A 161 -19.27 -12.36 19.72
N ALA A 162 -19.48 -11.31 20.54
CA ALA A 162 -18.41 -10.66 21.27
C ALA A 162 -17.78 -11.59 22.31
N ASP A 163 -18.58 -12.33 23.09
CA ASP A 163 -18.10 -13.31 24.06
C ASP A 163 -17.33 -14.44 23.36
N ARG A 164 -17.90 -14.97 22.27
CA ARG A 164 -17.28 -16.00 21.43
C ARG A 164 -15.90 -15.57 20.92
N LEU A 165 -15.76 -14.32 20.49
CA LEU A 165 -14.50 -13.78 20.02
C LEU A 165 -13.53 -13.44 21.16
N CYS A 166 -14.02 -12.97 22.30
CA CYS A 166 -13.19 -12.80 23.50
C CYS A 166 -12.57 -14.13 23.91
N ASP A 167 -13.39 -15.18 24.03
CA ASP A 167 -12.93 -16.52 24.38
C ASP A 167 -11.88 -17.05 23.39
N ALA A 168 -12.04 -16.78 22.09
CA ALA A 168 -11.06 -17.17 21.08
C ALA A 168 -9.73 -16.41 21.23
N ILE A 169 -9.77 -15.09 21.47
CA ILE A 169 -8.57 -14.26 21.65
C ILE A 169 -7.84 -14.60 22.95
N ASP A 170 -8.57 -14.83 24.05
CA ASP A 170 -8.03 -15.15 25.38
C ASP A 170 -7.22 -16.45 25.38
N ARG A 171 -7.52 -17.39 24.48
CA ARG A 171 -6.73 -18.63 24.31
C ARG A 171 -5.30 -18.36 23.79
N HIS A 172 -5.07 -17.26 23.08
CA HIS A 172 -3.80 -17.00 22.37
C HIS A 172 -3.07 -15.72 22.79
N ASN A 173 -3.81 -14.75 23.37
CA ASN A 173 -3.31 -13.50 23.91
C ASN A 173 -3.33 -13.53 25.45
N SER A 174 -2.19 -13.28 26.10
CA SER A 174 -2.12 -13.27 27.57
C SER A 174 -2.91 -12.13 28.21
N GLU A 175 -3.00 -11.00 27.50
CA GLU A 175 -3.74 -9.83 27.95
C GLU A 175 -5.24 -9.95 27.63
N GLY A 176 -5.62 -10.89 26.78
CA GLY A 176 -7.01 -11.16 26.40
C GLY A 176 -7.69 -10.07 25.56
N ALA A 177 -9.02 -10.13 25.53
CA ALA A 177 -9.91 -9.18 24.87
C ALA A 177 -11.00 -8.69 25.83
N ARG A 178 -11.68 -7.60 25.47
CA ARG A 178 -12.76 -7.04 26.30
C ARG A 178 -13.90 -6.51 25.43
N SER A 179 -15.10 -6.99 25.69
CA SER A 179 -16.33 -6.43 25.10
C SER A 179 -16.64 -5.04 25.68
N VAL A 180 -16.91 -4.07 24.80
CA VAL A 180 -17.21 -2.67 25.13
C VAL A 180 -18.51 -2.25 24.43
N PRO A 181 -19.69 -2.63 24.98
CA PRO A 181 -20.98 -2.41 24.31
C PRO A 181 -21.51 -0.98 24.37
N ASN A 182 -21.01 -0.15 25.28
CA ASN A 182 -21.54 1.21 25.56
C ASN A 182 -20.49 2.28 25.24
N ALA A 183 -19.77 2.11 24.13
CA ALA A 183 -18.68 3.03 23.77
C ALA A 183 -19.17 4.33 23.12
N LEU A 184 -20.34 4.29 22.47
CA LEU A 184 -20.80 5.32 21.52
C LEU A 184 -22.20 5.84 21.86
N GLU A 185 -22.37 7.13 21.63
CA GLU A 185 -23.65 7.85 21.76
C GLU A 185 -23.97 8.61 20.47
N VAL A 186 -25.24 8.60 20.07
CA VAL A 186 -25.77 9.38 18.94
C VAL A 186 -26.10 10.78 19.46
N VAL A 187 -25.46 11.79 18.88
CA VAL A 187 -25.59 13.20 19.26
C VAL A 187 -26.73 13.86 18.47
N GLU A 188 -26.71 13.73 17.14
CA GLU A 188 -27.74 14.25 16.24
C GLU A 188 -27.99 13.28 15.08
N ASP A 189 -29.26 13.20 14.64
CA ASP A 189 -29.64 12.54 13.40
C ASP A 189 -29.50 13.57 12.27
N VAL A 190 -28.47 13.42 11.44
CA VAL A 190 -28.20 14.35 10.33
C VAL A 190 -28.76 13.74 9.04
N TRP A 191 -29.63 14.49 8.37
CA TRP A 191 -30.14 14.14 7.04
C TRP A 191 -29.24 14.74 5.96
N GLU A 192 -28.26 13.97 5.48
CA GLU A 192 -27.41 14.36 4.34
C GLU A 192 -27.72 13.52 3.10
N ASN A 193 -28.00 14.20 1.98
CA ASN A 193 -28.18 13.60 0.65
C ASN A 193 -29.23 12.46 0.54
N GLY A 194 -30.24 12.45 1.42
CA GLY A 194 -31.30 11.43 1.41
C GLY A 194 -30.94 10.14 2.16
N THR A 195 -29.83 10.13 2.88
CA THR A 195 -29.37 9.05 3.78
C THR A 195 -29.38 9.53 5.23
N GLU A 196 -29.90 8.70 6.15
CA GLU A 196 -29.78 8.95 7.60
C GLU A 196 -28.33 8.70 8.01
N THR A 197 -27.59 9.78 8.28
CA THR A 197 -26.23 9.71 8.84
C THR A 197 -26.29 10.09 10.31
N HIS A 198 -25.73 9.22 11.16
CA HIS A 198 -25.73 9.46 12.61
C HIS A 198 -24.43 10.15 13.01
N GLU A 199 -24.51 11.32 13.63
CA GLU A 199 -23.33 11.90 14.27
C GLU A 199 -23.11 11.21 15.62
N LEU A 200 -21.97 10.53 15.75
CA LEU A 200 -21.62 9.75 16.92
C LEU A 200 -20.52 10.44 17.73
N HIS A 201 -20.55 10.22 19.03
CA HIS A 201 -19.49 10.62 19.95
C HIS A 201 -19.03 9.45 20.82
N VAL A 202 -17.73 9.42 21.15
CA VAL A 202 -17.16 8.43 22.07
C VAL A 202 -17.39 8.91 23.50
N THR A 203 -18.42 8.39 24.17
CA THR A 203 -18.82 8.86 25.52
C THR A 203 -17.91 8.34 26.62
N MET A 204 -17.32 7.14 26.45
CA MET A 204 -16.43 6.53 27.46
C MET A 204 -15.03 6.21 26.92
N PRO A 205 -14.20 7.24 26.62
CA PRO A 205 -12.80 7.13 26.23
C PRO A 205 -11.97 6.07 26.97
N ASN A 206 -12.03 6.07 28.31
CA ASN A 206 -11.21 5.20 29.16
C ASN A 206 -11.51 3.71 28.95
N THR A 207 -12.72 3.37 28.51
CA THR A 207 -13.08 1.96 28.21
C THR A 207 -12.43 1.44 26.95
N LEU A 208 -11.98 2.33 26.06
CA LEU A 208 -11.21 1.99 24.86
C LEU A 208 -9.71 2.08 25.12
N ILE A 209 -9.27 3.18 25.72
CA ILE A 209 -7.85 3.51 25.85
C ILE A 209 -7.14 2.65 26.91
N ASP A 210 -7.75 2.41 28.08
CA ASP A 210 -7.10 1.66 29.15
C ASP A 210 -6.85 0.16 28.82
N PRO A 211 -7.77 -0.54 28.12
CA PRO A 211 -7.48 -1.87 27.59
C PRO A 211 -6.35 -1.86 26.54
N LEU A 212 -6.34 -0.87 25.63
CA LEU A 212 -5.29 -0.76 24.60
C LEU A 212 -3.89 -0.60 25.22
N LYS A 213 -3.74 0.24 26.25
CA LYS A 213 -2.48 0.40 27.00
C LYS A 213 -1.96 -0.92 27.57
N ARG A 214 -2.87 -1.78 28.01
CA ARG A 214 -2.55 -3.10 28.56
C ARG A 214 -2.30 -4.15 27.48
N GLY A 215 -2.60 -3.87 26.21
CA GLY A 215 -2.53 -4.86 25.14
C GLY A 215 -3.71 -5.81 25.06
N MET A 216 -4.80 -5.46 25.75
CA MET A 216 -6.09 -6.09 25.51
C MET A 216 -6.67 -5.58 24.18
N VAL A 217 -7.48 -6.41 23.54
CA VAL A 217 -8.23 -6.03 22.33
C VAL A 217 -9.65 -5.59 22.73
N PRO A 218 -9.99 -4.29 22.71
CA PRO A 218 -11.38 -3.86 22.86
C PRO A 218 -12.22 -4.26 21.66
N ILE A 219 -13.38 -4.86 21.92
CA ILE A 219 -14.36 -5.31 20.92
C ILE A 219 -15.62 -4.46 21.06
N ILE A 220 -15.99 -3.74 20.02
CA ILE A 220 -17.08 -2.76 19.99
C ILE A 220 -18.17 -3.29 19.05
N PRO A 221 -19.43 -3.46 19.49
CA PRO A 221 -20.52 -3.83 18.60
C PRO A 221 -20.96 -2.64 17.73
N SER A 222 -21.58 -2.89 16.57
CA SER A 222 -22.14 -1.84 15.72
C SER A 222 -23.47 -1.27 16.23
N LEU A 223 -23.46 -0.83 17.49
CA LEU A 223 -24.59 -0.29 18.23
C LEU A 223 -24.20 1.02 18.93
N ALA A 224 -25.14 1.94 19.04
CA ALA A 224 -24.99 3.17 19.82
C ALA A 224 -26.25 3.45 20.65
N TYR A 225 -26.10 4.31 21.66
CA TYR A 225 -27.21 4.80 22.47
C TYR A 225 -27.57 6.22 22.05
N THR A 226 -28.86 6.52 21.92
CA THR A 226 -29.31 7.91 21.82
C THR A 226 -29.15 8.61 23.17
N ALA A 227 -29.20 9.95 23.18
CA ALA A 227 -29.25 10.73 24.43
C ALA A 227 -30.43 10.34 25.35
N SER A 228 -31.51 9.75 24.81
CA SER A 228 -32.65 9.22 25.57
C SER A 228 -32.41 7.82 26.14
N GLY A 229 -31.25 7.20 25.86
CA GLY A 229 -30.89 5.85 26.30
C GLY A 229 -31.46 4.72 25.44
N GLN A 230 -32.00 5.03 24.25
CA GLN A 230 -32.48 4.02 23.31
C GLN A 230 -31.31 3.42 22.52
N LEU A 231 -31.31 2.10 22.37
CA LEU A 231 -30.31 1.39 21.58
C LEU A 231 -30.67 1.42 20.09
N VAL A 232 -29.74 1.84 19.24
CA VAL A 232 -29.88 1.95 17.79
C VAL A 232 -28.73 1.22 17.10
N GLN A 233 -29.01 0.57 15.97
CA GLN A 233 -28.00 -0.03 15.12
C GLN A 233 -27.39 1.03 14.21
N ILE A 234 -26.06 1.04 14.12
CA ILE A 234 -25.33 2.04 13.34
C ILE A 234 -24.47 1.34 12.29
N ALA A 235 -24.31 1.96 11.13
CA ALA A 235 -23.42 1.44 10.10
C ALA A 235 -21.98 1.36 10.63
N ALA A 236 -21.29 0.25 10.32
CA ALA A 236 -19.90 0.08 10.73
C ALA A 236 -18.99 1.21 10.21
N ALA A 237 -19.30 1.77 9.03
CA ALA A 237 -18.57 2.90 8.47
C ALA A 237 -18.58 4.14 9.37
N ASP A 238 -19.73 4.48 9.96
CA ASP A 238 -19.88 5.65 10.82
C ASP A 238 -19.14 5.45 12.15
N ILE A 239 -19.20 4.24 12.69
CA ILE A 239 -18.46 3.86 13.90
C ILE A 239 -16.95 3.92 13.67
N MET A 240 -16.47 3.31 12.58
CA MET A 240 -15.05 3.31 12.24
C MET A 240 -14.53 4.74 12.02
N THR A 241 -15.33 5.58 11.35
CA THR A 241 -15.02 7.00 11.12
C THR A 241 -14.99 7.78 12.44
N THR A 242 -15.94 7.53 13.34
CA THR A 242 -16.03 8.19 14.65
C THR A 242 -14.87 7.82 15.56
N ILE A 243 -14.51 6.54 15.62
CA ILE A 243 -13.33 6.09 16.38
C ILE A 243 -12.07 6.70 15.76
N THR A 244 -11.97 6.77 14.43
CA THR A 244 -10.86 7.41 13.74
C THR A 244 -10.74 8.90 14.12
N LYS A 245 -11.84 9.65 14.05
CA LYS A 245 -11.91 11.07 14.49
C LYS A 245 -11.45 11.24 15.94
N TYR A 246 -11.97 10.40 16.85
CA TYR A 246 -11.60 10.40 18.26
C TYR A 246 -10.11 10.13 18.47
N LEU A 247 -9.53 9.10 17.83
CA LEU A 247 -8.11 8.75 17.99
C LEU A 247 -7.15 9.83 17.47
N ILE A 248 -7.58 10.61 16.47
CA ILE A 248 -6.80 11.74 15.91
C ILE A 248 -7.04 13.03 16.70
N GLY A 249 -8.14 13.14 17.46
CA GLY A 249 -8.52 14.33 18.21
C GLY A 249 -9.18 15.41 17.35
N VAL A 250 -9.98 15.03 16.36
CA VAL A 250 -10.70 15.96 15.47
C VAL A 250 -12.21 15.73 15.51
N ASP A 251 -13.01 16.79 15.36
CA ASP A 251 -14.46 16.71 15.22
C ASP A 251 -14.91 16.48 13.77
N SER A 252 -16.22 16.41 13.55
CA SER A 252 -16.83 16.33 12.22
C SER A 252 -16.56 17.54 11.32
N ALA A 253 -16.29 18.71 11.90
CA ALA A 253 -15.95 19.95 11.22
C ALA A 253 -14.43 20.13 11.01
N GLY A 254 -13.60 19.16 11.42
CA GLY A 254 -12.14 19.23 11.36
C GLY A 254 -11.49 20.14 12.41
N GLN A 255 -12.24 20.58 13.42
CA GLN A 255 -11.71 21.32 14.57
C GLN A 255 -11.06 20.35 15.56
N GLN A 256 -9.99 20.81 16.20
CA GLN A 256 -9.31 20.01 17.23
C GLN A 256 -10.20 19.91 18.48
N ILE A 257 -10.55 18.68 18.86
CA ILE A 257 -11.17 18.37 20.16
C ILE A 257 -10.09 17.82 21.09
N ALA A 258 -10.39 17.77 22.39
CA ALA A 258 -9.68 16.92 23.33
C ALA A 258 -9.70 15.45 22.84
N GLY A 259 -8.63 15.05 22.16
CA GLY A 259 -8.36 13.65 21.81
C GLY A 259 -7.94 12.82 23.02
N PRO A 260 -7.52 11.56 22.79
CA PRO A 260 -6.96 10.74 23.85
C PRO A 260 -5.77 11.45 24.54
N PRO A 261 -5.62 11.30 25.87
CA PRO A 261 -4.53 11.95 26.60
C PRO A 261 -3.15 11.40 26.21
N GLU A 262 -3.09 10.24 25.56
CA GLU A 262 -1.86 9.64 25.05
C GLU A 262 -1.63 9.96 23.57
N PRO A 263 -0.36 10.05 23.13
CA PRO A 263 -0.06 10.16 21.71
C PRO A 263 -0.37 8.83 21.03
N ILE A 264 -1.37 8.83 20.14
CA ILE A 264 -1.82 7.64 19.38
C ILE A 264 -1.58 7.88 17.90
N SER A 265 -0.97 6.90 17.22
CA SER A 265 -0.87 6.85 15.76
C SER A 265 -1.77 5.75 15.22
N LEU A 266 -2.79 6.12 14.46
CA LEU A 266 -3.64 5.17 13.74
C LEU A 266 -2.97 4.80 12.41
N ASP A 267 -2.21 3.71 12.44
CA ASP A 267 -1.41 3.28 11.29
C ASP A 267 -2.23 2.50 10.26
N ARG A 268 -3.23 1.75 10.72
CA ARG A 268 -3.91 0.72 9.91
C ARG A 268 -5.43 0.70 10.08
N ILE A 269 -6.12 0.58 8.96
CA ILE A 269 -7.53 0.17 8.89
C ILE A 269 -7.59 -1.26 8.34
N ILE A 270 -8.33 -2.15 8.98
CA ILE A 270 -8.46 -3.55 8.51
C ILE A 270 -9.94 -3.84 8.35
N VAL A 271 -10.34 -4.38 7.20
CA VAL A 271 -11.70 -4.88 6.96
C VAL A 271 -11.60 -6.38 6.70
N LEU A 272 -12.25 -7.15 7.57
CA LEU A 272 -12.34 -8.60 7.48
C LEU A 272 -13.76 -8.93 7.01
N ASP A 273 -13.86 -9.30 5.73
CA ASP A 273 -15.13 -9.59 5.08
C ASP A 273 -15.00 -10.82 4.19
N ALA A 274 -15.98 -11.71 4.24
CA ALA A 274 -15.99 -12.97 3.51
C ALA A 274 -16.09 -12.79 1.98
N ILE A 275 -16.55 -11.64 1.48
CA ILE A 275 -16.47 -11.32 0.04
C ILE A 275 -15.02 -11.14 -0.44
N GLY A 276 -14.09 -10.83 0.46
CA GLY A 276 -12.68 -10.63 0.15
C GLY A 276 -12.34 -9.28 -0.49
N GLY A 277 -11.25 -9.25 -1.26
CA GLY A 277 -10.73 -8.03 -1.86
C GLY A 277 -11.57 -7.49 -3.02
N ILE A 278 -11.25 -6.28 -3.47
CA ILE A 278 -12.01 -5.58 -4.51
C ILE A 278 -11.75 -6.23 -5.88
N PRO A 279 -12.78 -6.67 -6.64
CA PRO A 279 -12.62 -7.30 -7.94
C PRO A 279 -12.16 -6.30 -9.02
N SER A 280 -11.47 -6.79 -10.06
CA SER A 280 -10.98 -5.98 -11.19
C SER A 280 -11.06 -6.74 -12.53
N LYS A 281 -11.51 -6.10 -13.61
CA LYS A 281 -11.45 -6.65 -14.98
C LYS A 281 -10.09 -6.48 -15.67
N ASP A 282 -9.34 -5.44 -15.29
CA ASP A 282 -8.10 -5.03 -15.97
C ASP A 282 -6.89 -5.93 -15.67
N ARG A 283 -7.06 -6.94 -14.80
CA ARG A 283 -5.99 -7.86 -14.43
C ARG A 283 -6.47 -9.30 -14.58
N GLY A 284 -5.57 -10.16 -15.09
CA GLY A 284 -5.83 -11.59 -15.24
C GLY A 284 -6.07 -12.36 -13.94
N ASP A 285 -5.75 -11.77 -12.77
CA ASP A 285 -6.08 -12.34 -11.46
C ASP A 285 -7.48 -11.95 -10.95
N GLY A 286 -8.21 -11.08 -11.65
CA GLY A 286 -9.59 -10.73 -11.33
C GLY A 286 -9.78 -9.85 -10.09
N ALA A 287 -8.71 -9.34 -9.46
CA ALA A 287 -8.79 -8.54 -8.23
C ALA A 287 -7.72 -7.43 -8.14
N HIS A 288 -8.09 -6.31 -7.51
CA HIS A 288 -7.16 -5.24 -7.17
C HIS A 288 -6.27 -5.66 -5.99
N VAL A 289 -4.96 -5.71 -6.23
CA VAL A 289 -3.98 -6.03 -5.18
C VAL A 289 -3.58 -4.79 -4.37
N PHE A 290 -3.50 -3.63 -5.05
CA PHE A 290 -3.23 -2.33 -4.43
C PHE A 290 -4.10 -1.27 -5.10
N ILE A 291 -4.67 -0.36 -4.30
CA ILE A 291 -5.49 0.77 -4.78
C ILE A 291 -4.94 2.07 -4.22
N ASN A 292 -4.66 3.02 -5.12
CA ASN A 292 -4.44 4.41 -4.76
C ASN A 292 -5.77 5.17 -4.86
N LEU A 293 -6.42 5.45 -3.72
CA LEU A 293 -7.77 6.01 -3.68
C LEU A 293 -7.87 7.37 -4.38
N GLU A 294 -6.85 8.23 -4.28
CA GLU A 294 -6.83 9.53 -4.97
C GLU A 294 -6.87 9.42 -6.51
N GLN A 295 -6.49 8.29 -7.10
CA GLN A 295 -6.39 8.13 -8.56
C GLN A 295 -7.42 7.16 -9.15
N GLU A 296 -7.84 6.18 -8.34
CA GLU A 296 -8.57 5.01 -8.82
C GLU A 296 -9.98 4.92 -8.23
N PHE A 297 -10.31 5.67 -7.17
CA PHE A 297 -11.59 5.51 -6.46
C PHE A 297 -12.81 5.64 -7.38
N ASP A 298 -12.97 6.78 -8.08
CA ASP A 298 -14.18 7.05 -8.88
C ASP A 298 -14.37 6.01 -9.99
N LYS A 299 -13.26 5.47 -10.52
CA LYS A 299 -13.29 4.46 -11.57
C LYS A 299 -13.71 3.10 -11.05
N ILE A 300 -13.13 2.69 -9.92
CA ILE A 300 -13.47 1.43 -9.27
C ILE A 300 -14.92 1.47 -8.80
N GLU A 301 -15.39 2.61 -8.29
CA GLU A 301 -16.79 2.80 -7.95
C GLU A 301 -17.71 2.62 -9.16
N GLN A 302 -17.37 3.25 -10.29
CA GLN A 302 -18.12 3.08 -11.54
C GLN A 302 -18.09 1.63 -12.03
N GLU A 303 -16.93 0.99 -12.01
CA GLU A 303 -16.73 -0.42 -12.41
C GLU A 303 -17.61 -1.36 -11.56
N LEU A 304 -17.61 -1.18 -10.24
CA LEU A 304 -18.46 -1.96 -9.33
C LEU A 304 -19.95 -1.69 -9.55
N SER A 305 -20.34 -0.44 -9.85
CA SER A 305 -21.73 -0.10 -10.19
C SER A 305 -22.18 -0.80 -11.47
N GLU A 306 -21.34 -0.82 -12.50
CA GLU A 306 -21.63 -1.54 -13.75
C GLU A 306 -21.78 -3.05 -13.52
N TYR A 307 -21.05 -3.61 -12.54
CA TYR A 307 -21.17 -5.02 -12.16
C TYR A 307 -22.46 -5.32 -11.43
N ALA A 308 -22.84 -4.44 -10.49
CA ALA A 308 -24.11 -4.53 -9.80
C ALA A 308 -25.27 -4.52 -10.82
N ASP A 309 -25.31 -3.54 -11.72
CA ASP A 309 -26.38 -3.44 -12.73
C ASP A 309 -26.42 -4.64 -13.68
N ALA A 310 -25.25 -5.19 -14.05
CA ALA A 310 -25.16 -6.38 -14.89
C ALA A 310 -25.68 -7.63 -14.16
N ALA A 311 -25.41 -7.75 -12.86
CA ALA A 311 -25.92 -8.82 -12.02
C ALA A 311 -27.43 -8.72 -11.77
N GLU A 312 -27.98 -7.50 -11.65
CA GLU A 312 -29.43 -7.32 -11.55
C GLU A 312 -30.16 -7.77 -12.82
N ARG A 313 -29.61 -7.43 -13.99
CA ARG A 313 -30.20 -7.78 -15.29
C ARG A 313 -30.15 -9.28 -15.60
N ASN A 314 -29.17 -10.00 -15.04
CA ASN A 314 -28.98 -11.43 -15.23
C ASN A 314 -29.16 -12.18 -13.90
N HIS A 315 -30.38 -12.59 -13.57
CA HIS A 315 -30.66 -13.41 -12.37
C HIS A 315 -29.93 -14.77 -12.33
N SER A 316 -29.29 -15.20 -13.43
CA SER A 316 -28.42 -16.37 -13.50
C SER A 316 -26.95 -16.08 -13.18
N HIS A 317 -26.58 -14.82 -12.89
CA HIS A 317 -25.21 -14.49 -12.54
C HIS A 317 -24.85 -15.14 -11.18
N PRO A 318 -23.67 -15.77 -11.03
CA PRO A 318 -23.33 -16.53 -9.81
C PRO A 318 -23.33 -15.70 -8.53
N ARG A 319 -23.21 -14.38 -8.66
CA ARG A 319 -23.11 -13.40 -7.58
C ARG A 319 -24.11 -12.29 -7.86
N GLY A 320 -25.07 -12.06 -6.96
CA GLY A 320 -26.11 -11.03 -7.11
C GLY A 320 -25.59 -9.60 -6.92
N SER A 321 -26.42 -8.58 -7.13
CA SER A 321 -26.02 -7.16 -6.99
C SER A 321 -25.51 -6.81 -5.60
N ALA A 322 -26.14 -7.35 -4.55
CA ALA A 322 -25.72 -7.18 -3.15
C ALA A 322 -24.24 -7.54 -2.89
N PHE A 323 -23.66 -8.45 -3.67
CA PHE A 323 -22.23 -8.79 -3.57
C PHE A 323 -21.33 -7.61 -3.95
N TYR A 324 -21.66 -6.90 -5.02
CA TYR A 324 -20.90 -5.73 -5.48
C TYR A 324 -21.18 -4.50 -4.63
N ASP A 325 -22.42 -4.33 -4.15
CA ASP A 325 -22.75 -3.26 -3.20
C ASP A 325 -21.95 -3.41 -1.90
N GLN A 326 -21.74 -4.63 -1.41
CA GLN A 326 -20.90 -4.86 -0.23
C GLN A 326 -19.42 -4.49 -0.47
N HIS A 327 -18.89 -4.71 -1.68
CA HIS A 327 -17.55 -4.20 -2.04
C HIS A 327 -17.51 -2.67 -2.07
N ARG A 328 -18.56 -2.01 -2.55
CA ARG A 328 -18.68 -0.54 -2.54
C ARG A 328 -18.73 0.01 -1.12
N ASP A 329 -19.51 -0.62 -0.23
CA ASP A 329 -19.58 -0.25 1.19
C ASP A 329 -18.20 -0.37 1.87
N ASN A 330 -17.46 -1.45 1.58
CA ASN A 330 -16.10 -1.64 2.09
C ASN A 330 -15.14 -0.57 1.57
N LEU A 331 -15.24 -0.22 0.28
CA LEU A 331 -14.41 0.81 -0.35
C LEU A 331 -14.71 2.20 0.23
N ASP A 332 -15.98 2.54 0.43
CA ASP A 332 -16.42 3.81 1.02
C ASP A 332 -16.00 3.94 2.49
N LEU A 333 -16.20 2.89 3.29
CA LEU A 333 -15.73 2.83 4.69
C LEU A 333 -14.24 3.14 4.79
N VAL A 334 -13.43 2.49 3.95
CA VAL A 334 -11.98 2.66 3.92
C VAL A 334 -11.62 4.07 3.45
N ARG A 335 -12.31 4.62 2.44
CA ARG A 335 -12.10 6.00 1.96
C ARG A 335 -12.36 7.02 3.06
N LYS A 336 -13.51 6.95 3.74
CA LYS A 336 -13.90 7.86 4.82
C LYS A 336 -12.85 7.89 5.94
N CYS A 337 -12.36 6.71 6.36
CA CYS A 337 -11.32 6.62 7.39
C CYS A 337 -9.97 7.18 6.90
N LEU A 338 -9.52 6.79 5.70
CA LEU A 338 -8.21 7.17 5.19
C LEU A 338 -8.11 8.66 4.79
N GLN A 339 -9.22 9.33 4.48
CA GLN A 339 -9.25 10.77 4.22
C GLN A 339 -8.88 11.61 5.46
N LEU A 340 -9.24 11.13 6.65
CA LEU A 340 -8.91 11.76 7.93
C LEU A 340 -7.46 11.50 8.36
N LEU A 341 -6.87 10.41 7.85
CA LEU A 341 -5.57 9.92 8.28
C LEU A 341 -4.41 10.52 7.46
N PRO A 342 -3.19 10.52 8.03
CA PRO A 342 -2.00 10.91 7.30
C PRO A 342 -1.73 9.94 6.13
N PRO A 343 -1.04 10.37 5.06
CA PRO A 343 -0.71 9.52 3.90
C PRO A 343 0.14 8.28 4.22
N SER A 344 0.76 8.23 5.40
CA SER A 344 1.50 7.07 5.91
C SER A 344 0.60 5.89 6.30
N SER A 345 -0.66 6.15 6.63
CA SER A 345 -1.63 5.12 7.02
C SER A 345 -2.11 4.31 5.81
N SER A 346 -2.46 3.06 6.05
CA SER A 346 -2.91 2.15 4.99
C SER A 346 -4.07 1.29 5.46
N ALA A 347 -4.91 0.85 4.51
CA ALA A 347 -5.98 -0.08 4.77
C ALA A 347 -5.74 -1.43 4.09
N LEU A 348 -6.36 -2.47 4.63
CA LEU A 348 -6.31 -3.83 4.09
C LEU A 348 -7.69 -4.47 4.16
N ILE A 349 -8.20 -4.93 3.02
CA ILE A 349 -9.42 -5.73 2.90
C ILE A 349 -8.99 -7.16 2.60
N THR A 350 -9.43 -8.13 3.40
CA THR A 350 -9.10 -9.55 3.25
C THR A 350 -10.17 -10.41 3.89
N THR A 351 -10.22 -11.71 3.55
CA THR A 351 -11.18 -12.62 4.16
C THR A 351 -10.72 -13.08 5.55
N PRO A 352 -11.64 -13.43 6.45
CA PRO A 352 -11.29 -14.10 7.71
C PRO A 352 -10.49 -15.38 7.50
N GLU A 353 -10.77 -16.17 6.45
CA GLU A 353 -10.03 -17.40 6.15
C GLU A 353 -8.57 -17.12 5.76
N GLU A 354 -8.33 -16.10 4.92
CA GLU A 354 -6.98 -15.72 4.49
C GLU A 354 -6.20 -15.12 5.67
N ALA A 355 -6.87 -14.33 6.51
CA ALA A 355 -6.32 -13.83 7.78
C ALA A 355 -6.02 -14.95 8.80
N ALA A 356 -6.75 -16.07 8.75
CA ALA A 356 -6.54 -17.25 9.57
C ALA A 356 -5.46 -18.20 9.02
N SER A 357 -4.96 -17.99 7.80
CA SER A 357 -4.01 -18.89 7.11
C SER A 357 -2.75 -19.25 7.91
N SER A 358 -2.32 -18.43 8.87
CA SER A 358 -1.19 -18.73 9.76
C SER A 358 -1.40 -19.94 10.67
N SER A 359 -2.65 -20.32 10.95
CA SER A 359 -2.98 -21.50 11.76
C SER A 359 -3.06 -22.79 10.93
N ARG A 360 -3.29 -22.69 9.60
CA ARG A 360 -3.47 -23.83 8.71
C ARG A 360 -2.13 -24.28 8.14
N ALA A 361 -1.59 -25.39 8.66
CA ALA A 361 -0.45 -26.08 8.04
C ALA A 361 -0.93 -26.84 6.79
N THR A 362 -0.98 -26.20 5.63
CA THR A 362 -1.40 -26.89 4.39
C THR A 362 -0.28 -27.79 3.84
N LYS A 363 -0.62 -29.06 3.65
CA LYS A 363 0.10 -30.05 2.81
C LYS A 363 -0.29 -29.87 1.33
N ALA A 364 -0.31 -28.64 0.82
CA ALA A 364 -0.59 -28.41 -0.59
C ALA A 364 0.67 -28.68 -1.41
N ASN A 365 0.68 -29.78 -2.17
CA ASN A 365 1.73 -30.11 -3.12
C ASN A 365 1.65 -29.16 -4.33
N THR A 366 2.44 -28.10 -4.34
CA THR A 366 2.75 -27.39 -5.59
C THR A 366 3.86 -28.15 -6.32
N LEU A 367 3.61 -28.56 -7.56
CA LEU A 367 4.61 -29.12 -8.47
C LEU A 367 5.69 -28.06 -8.77
N GLY A 368 6.73 -28.03 -7.94
CA GLY A 368 7.87 -27.12 -8.04
C GLY A 368 8.65 -27.12 -6.73
N ALA A 369 9.98 -27.20 -6.79
CA ALA A 369 10.87 -27.42 -5.64
C ALA A 369 10.98 -26.22 -4.67
N GLY A 370 9.88 -25.83 -4.02
CA GLY A 370 9.85 -24.77 -3.01
C GLY A 370 8.79 -25.00 -1.94
N THR A 371 9.22 -25.18 -0.69
CA THR A 371 8.39 -25.31 0.52
C THR A 371 7.77 -23.98 0.97
N ARG A 372 7.12 -23.24 0.05
CA ARG A 372 6.58 -21.92 0.34
C ARG A 372 5.25 -22.04 1.08
N ARG A 373 5.30 -22.14 2.42
CA ARG A 373 4.13 -21.93 3.30
C ARG A 373 3.40 -20.64 2.86
N GLN A 374 2.08 -20.71 2.71
CA GLN A 374 1.25 -19.52 2.46
C GLN A 374 1.54 -18.45 3.52
N LYS A 375 1.82 -17.23 3.07
CA LYS A 375 2.10 -16.10 3.97
C LYS A 375 0.77 -15.44 4.32
N ASN A 376 0.57 -15.15 5.60
CA ASN A 376 -0.61 -14.42 6.04
C ASN A 376 -0.54 -12.96 5.56
N PRO A 377 -1.57 -12.46 4.85
CA PRO A 377 -1.58 -11.11 4.29
C PRO A 377 -1.52 -10.04 5.37
N LEU A 378 -2.22 -10.22 6.51
CA LEU A 378 -2.21 -9.24 7.62
C LEU A 378 -0.79 -9.06 8.19
N ILE A 379 -0.11 -10.16 8.49
CA ILE A 379 1.24 -10.12 9.07
C ILE A 379 2.25 -9.63 8.04
N HIS A 380 2.17 -10.11 6.79
CA HIS A 380 3.04 -9.67 5.72
C HIS A 380 2.90 -8.16 5.50
N ASN A 381 1.67 -7.67 5.40
CA ASN A 381 1.39 -6.28 5.16
C ASN A 381 1.83 -5.43 6.36
N LEU A 382 1.60 -5.86 7.60
CA LEU A 382 2.12 -5.18 8.80
C LEU A 382 3.64 -5.01 8.75
N LEU A 383 4.36 -6.08 8.43
CA LEU A 383 5.84 -6.08 8.45
C LEU A 383 6.47 -5.33 7.27
N THR A 384 5.83 -5.37 6.10
CA THR A 384 6.44 -4.91 4.84
C THR A 384 5.79 -3.66 4.24
N ASN A 385 4.63 -3.22 4.75
CA ASN A 385 3.77 -2.19 4.17
C ASN A 385 3.39 -2.46 2.69
N LYS A 386 3.53 -3.71 2.23
CA LYS A 386 3.31 -4.12 0.84
C LYS A 386 2.18 -5.15 0.74
N PRO A 387 1.44 -5.16 -0.37
CA PRO A 387 0.62 -6.31 -0.72
C PRO A 387 1.48 -7.57 -0.90
N LEU A 388 0.84 -8.75 -0.84
CA LEU A 388 1.53 -10.03 -1.01
C LEU A 388 2.11 -10.19 -2.43
N ILE A 389 1.43 -9.60 -3.42
CA ILE A 389 1.81 -9.53 -4.84
C ILE A 389 1.98 -8.04 -5.21
N SER A 390 2.95 -7.68 -6.05
CA SER A 390 3.11 -6.27 -6.45
C SER A 390 2.11 -5.87 -7.56
N SER A 391 1.62 -4.64 -7.51
CA SER A 391 0.59 -4.13 -8.44
C SER A 391 1.08 -3.90 -9.87
N SER A 392 2.40 -3.75 -10.06
CA SER A 392 3.02 -3.50 -11.35
C SER A 392 3.48 -4.77 -12.08
N LEU A 393 3.27 -5.96 -11.49
CA LEU A 393 3.60 -7.22 -12.15
C LEU A 393 2.65 -7.47 -13.34
N PRO A 394 3.15 -7.86 -14.52
CA PRO A 394 2.33 -8.20 -15.67
C PRO A 394 1.40 -9.38 -15.37
N ALA A 395 0.15 -9.29 -15.82
CA ALA A 395 -0.87 -10.33 -15.59
C ALA A 395 -0.43 -11.71 -16.08
N ALA A 396 0.29 -11.80 -17.21
CA ALA A 396 0.80 -13.05 -17.78
C ALA A 396 1.76 -13.85 -16.87
N ARG A 397 2.27 -13.24 -15.79
CA ARG A 397 3.18 -13.89 -14.83
C ARG A 397 2.51 -14.32 -13.53
N LEU A 398 1.23 -13.99 -13.36
CA LEU A 398 0.42 -14.42 -12.23
C LEU A 398 -0.24 -15.73 -12.64
N ALA A 399 0.17 -16.84 -12.02
CA ALA A 399 -0.33 -18.16 -12.37
C ALA A 399 -1.85 -18.22 -12.12
N HIS A 400 -2.62 -18.58 -13.15
CA HIS A 400 -4.00 -19.02 -12.98
C HIS A 400 -4.01 -20.35 -12.23
N ALA A 401 -4.88 -20.50 -11.23
CA ALA A 401 -5.21 -21.82 -10.73
C ALA A 401 -5.90 -22.58 -11.88
N GLU A 402 -5.30 -23.70 -12.31
CA GLU A 402 -5.89 -24.53 -13.36
C GLU A 402 -7.29 -24.99 -12.93
N GLY A 403 -8.34 -24.53 -13.62
CA GLY A 403 -9.72 -25.02 -13.45
C GLY A 403 -10.80 -23.97 -13.14
N GLU A 404 -10.45 -22.69 -12.95
CA GLU A 404 -11.45 -21.62 -12.74
C GLU A 404 -11.83 -20.93 -14.06
N ASP A 405 -13.13 -20.67 -14.23
CA ASP A 405 -13.71 -20.04 -15.42
C ASP A 405 -13.19 -18.59 -15.53
N PRO A 406 -12.56 -18.18 -16.66
CA PRO A 406 -11.88 -16.88 -16.81
C PRO A 406 -12.77 -15.65 -16.62
N ASN A 407 -14.10 -15.82 -16.56
CA ASN A 407 -15.07 -14.76 -16.30
C ASN A 407 -15.45 -14.59 -14.81
N THR A 408 -14.88 -15.38 -13.90
CA THR A 408 -15.17 -15.27 -12.46
C THR A 408 -14.01 -14.55 -11.77
N PRO A 409 -14.19 -13.31 -11.26
CA PRO A 409 -13.13 -12.63 -10.54
C PRO A 409 -12.77 -13.43 -9.28
N VAL A 410 -11.49 -13.77 -9.13
CA VAL A 410 -10.93 -14.47 -7.97
C VAL A 410 -10.92 -13.48 -6.80
N THR A 411 -12.04 -13.38 -6.10
CA THR A 411 -12.26 -12.42 -5.00
C THR A 411 -11.61 -12.86 -3.68
N GLU A 412 -10.94 -14.01 -3.65
CA GLU A 412 -10.24 -14.51 -2.45
C GLU A 412 -8.91 -13.77 -2.17
N ALA A 413 -8.49 -12.85 -3.03
CA ALA A 413 -7.24 -12.11 -2.86
C ALA A 413 -7.40 -10.86 -1.99
N SER A 414 -6.47 -10.64 -1.04
CA SER A 414 -6.42 -9.39 -0.27
C SER A 414 -6.11 -8.13 -1.10
N THR A 415 -6.77 -7.02 -0.77
CA THR A 415 -6.55 -5.70 -1.38
C THR A 415 -5.96 -4.72 -0.37
N VAL A 416 -4.81 -4.13 -0.70
CA VAL A 416 -4.21 -3.03 0.10
C VAL A 416 -4.66 -1.69 -0.46
N LEU A 417 -5.18 -0.80 0.37
CA LEU A 417 -5.58 0.54 -0.03
C LEU A 417 -4.77 1.59 0.70
N ARG A 418 -4.55 2.72 0.04
CA ARG A 418 -4.02 3.93 0.68
C ARG A 418 -4.81 5.12 0.21
N ARG A 419 -4.89 6.16 1.05
CA ARG A 419 -5.45 7.46 0.66
C ARG A 419 -4.89 7.87 -0.69
N GLY A 420 -3.58 7.77 -0.81
CA GLY A 420 -2.91 7.89 -2.08
C GLY A 420 -1.62 8.65 -1.98
N MET A 421 -0.96 8.68 -3.13
CA MET A 421 0.09 9.65 -3.41
C MET A 421 -0.37 10.38 -4.68
N PRO A 422 -0.43 11.72 -4.67
CA PRO A 422 -0.89 12.46 -5.83
C PRO A 422 0.07 12.21 -6.98
N LEU A 423 -0.44 12.16 -8.21
CA LEU A 423 0.38 11.90 -9.38
C LEU A 423 0.09 12.93 -10.44
N ILE A 424 1.13 13.61 -10.86
CA ILE A 424 1.09 14.67 -11.84
C ILE A 424 1.77 14.14 -13.10
N ILE A 425 1.03 14.11 -14.20
CA ILE A 425 1.51 13.67 -15.51
C ILE A 425 1.56 14.90 -16.41
N ILE A 426 2.74 15.25 -16.91
CA ILE A 426 3.00 16.49 -17.67
C ILE A 426 3.64 16.14 -19.01
N PRO A 427 3.00 16.43 -20.16
CA PRO A 427 1.63 16.91 -20.29
C PRO A 427 0.63 15.84 -19.85
N ALA A 428 -0.62 16.22 -19.59
CA ALA A 428 -1.66 15.22 -19.28
C ALA A 428 -1.74 14.19 -20.42
N ALA A 429 -1.65 12.90 -20.07
CA ALA A 429 -1.76 11.82 -21.02
C ALA A 429 -3.22 11.36 -21.13
N ASP A 430 -3.69 11.16 -22.36
CA ASP A 430 -4.91 10.40 -22.59
C ASP A 430 -4.68 8.95 -22.15
N ARG A 431 -5.54 8.37 -21.33
CA ARG A 431 -5.27 7.03 -20.78
C ARG A 431 -5.39 5.90 -21.79
N TYR A 432 -6.13 6.08 -22.88
CA TYR A 432 -6.30 5.06 -23.92
C TYR A 432 -5.25 5.21 -25.00
N LEU A 433 -5.02 6.45 -25.45
CA LEU A 433 -4.08 6.73 -26.53
C LEU A 433 -2.65 6.87 -26.01
N GLY A 434 -2.46 7.37 -24.81
CA GLY A 434 -1.16 7.78 -24.28
C GLY A 434 -0.61 9.03 -24.95
N TRP A 435 0.65 9.36 -24.65
CA TRP A 435 1.35 10.42 -25.37
C TRP A 435 1.63 9.99 -26.81
N GLN A 436 1.29 10.87 -27.74
CA GLN A 436 1.50 10.65 -29.16
C GLN A 436 2.85 11.18 -29.63
N ARG A 437 3.37 10.56 -30.69
CA ARG A 437 4.60 11.04 -31.34
C ARG A 437 4.36 12.43 -31.92
N PRO A 438 5.29 13.38 -31.73
CA PRO A 438 5.20 14.68 -32.37
C PRO A 438 5.37 14.55 -33.89
N GLN A 439 4.51 15.24 -34.65
CA GLN A 439 4.54 15.21 -36.13
C GLN A 439 5.85 15.76 -36.70
N ASP A 440 6.37 16.82 -36.08
CA ASP A 440 7.63 17.47 -36.50
C ASP A 440 8.88 16.75 -35.96
N GLY A 441 8.71 15.62 -35.27
CA GLY A 441 9.80 14.88 -34.63
C GLY A 441 10.38 15.55 -33.38
N LYS A 442 9.86 16.71 -32.98
CA LYS A 442 10.31 17.50 -31.83
C LYS A 442 9.19 17.71 -30.82
N SER A 443 9.51 17.56 -29.54
CA SER A 443 8.60 17.88 -28.44
C SER A 443 8.71 19.34 -28.00
N MET A 444 7.60 19.89 -27.52
CA MET A 444 7.49 21.27 -27.04
C MET A 444 7.82 21.41 -25.55
N LEU A 445 7.84 20.32 -24.78
CA LEU A 445 8.03 20.38 -23.34
C LEU A 445 9.50 20.65 -22.98
N ARG A 446 9.75 21.67 -22.16
CA ARG A 446 11.08 22.07 -21.68
C ARG A 446 11.10 22.15 -20.15
N LEU A 447 12.00 21.40 -19.51
CA LEU A 447 12.02 21.24 -18.03
C LEU A 447 12.36 22.54 -17.29
N ASP A 448 13.13 23.41 -17.93
CA ASP A 448 13.66 24.66 -17.40
C ASP A 448 12.68 25.84 -17.57
N GLU A 449 11.74 25.74 -18.52
CA GLU A 449 10.81 26.82 -18.86
C GLU A 449 9.35 26.51 -18.46
N ASP A 450 9.00 25.23 -18.23
CA ASP A 450 7.63 24.84 -17.86
C ASP A 450 7.35 25.10 -16.37
N SER A 451 6.42 26.02 -16.08
CA SER A 451 6.05 26.40 -14.71
C SER A 451 5.42 25.29 -13.88
N ARG A 452 5.01 24.17 -14.50
CA ARG A 452 4.45 23.00 -13.80
C ARG A 452 5.53 22.08 -13.23
N VAL A 453 6.79 22.28 -13.61
CA VAL A 453 7.93 21.45 -13.20
C VAL A 453 8.82 22.24 -12.24
N ASP A 454 9.00 21.72 -11.04
CA ASP A 454 9.99 22.21 -10.08
C ASP A 454 11.32 21.51 -10.38
N LEU A 455 12.11 22.12 -11.26
CA LEU A 455 13.40 21.58 -11.67
C LEU A 455 14.36 21.36 -10.48
N PRO A 456 14.51 22.27 -9.51
CA PRO A 456 15.32 22.03 -8.31
C PRO A 456 14.94 20.74 -7.56
N ARG A 457 13.64 20.51 -7.32
CA ARG A 457 13.17 19.28 -6.64
C ARG A 457 13.40 18.03 -7.50
N LEU A 458 13.18 18.13 -8.81
CA LEU A 458 13.45 17.04 -9.74
C LEU A 458 14.93 16.65 -9.75
N VAL A 459 15.83 17.63 -9.77
CA VAL A 459 17.28 17.40 -9.67
C VAL A 459 17.61 16.74 -8.33
N HIS A 460 17.07 17.23 -7.22
CA HIS A 460 17.28 16.61 -5.90
C HIS A 460 16.86 15.14 -5.88
N LEU A 461 15.67 14.82 -6.41
CA LEU A 461 15.17 13.46 -6.52
C LEU A 461 16.12 12.57 -7.35
N ILE A 462 16.60 13.06 -8.50
CA ILE A 462 17.54 12.31 -9.35
C ILE A 462 18.86 12.09 -8.60
N GLU A 463 19.42 13.13 -7.98
CA GLU A 463 20.70 13.02 -7.28
C GLU A 463 20.62 12.10 -6.06
N ASP A 464 19.53 12.14 -5.30
CA ASP A 464 19.29 11.24 -4.17
C ASP A 464 19.13 9.78 -4.62
N SER A 465 18.30 9.55 -5.64
CA SER A 465 18.03 8.21 -6.14
C SER A 465 19.27 7.56 -6.77
N PHE A 466 20.01 8.32 -7.58
CA PHE A 466 21.21 7.83 -8.27
C PHE A 466 22.50 8.03 -7.48
N ARG A 467 22.51 8.73 -6.34
CA ARG A 467 23.72 8.98 -5.53
C ARG A 467 24.88 9.61 -6.31
N ARG A 468 24.55 10.42 -7.30
CA ARG A 468 25.49 11.09 -8.20
C ARG A 468 24.96 12.48 -8.49
N ARG A 469 25.86 13.46 -8.54
CA ARG A 469 25.51 14.82 -8.94
C ARG A 469 25.22 14.86 -10.43
N LEU A 470 24.12 15.50 -10.80
CA LEU A 470 23.69 15.65 -12.18
C LEU A 470 24.37 16.89 -12.78
N ASN A 471 24.94 16.77 -13.98
CA ASN A 471 25.29 17.97 -14.73
C ASN A 471 24.01 18.50 -15.39
N VAL A 472 23.32 19.40 -14.68
CA VAL A 472 21.98 19.89 -15.06
C VAL A 472 21.99 20.49 -16.46
N GLN A 473 22.97 21.34 -16.79
CA GLN A 473 23.02 21.99 -18.10
C GLN A 473 23.21 20.97 -19.24
N ASN A 474 24.20 20.08 -19.11
CA ASN A 474 24.43 19.03 -20.10
C ASN A 474 23.19 18.14 -20.27
N TYR A 475 22.52 17.81 -19.15
CA TYR A 475 21.32 17.01 -19.19
C TYR A 475 20.18 17.71 -19.93
N LEU A 476 19.90 18.97 -19.60
CA LEU A 476 18.86 19.79 -20.24
C LEU A 476 19.11 19.92 -21.74
N ASP A 477 20.36 20.16 -22.15
CA ASP A 477 20.73 20.25 -23.56
C ASP A 477 20.51 18.93 -24.31
N ARG A 478 20.75 17.78 -23.66
CA ARG A 478 20.51 16.45 -24.23
C ARG A 478 19.03 16.14 -24.43
N VAL A 479 18.19 16.48 -23.45
CA VAL A 479 16.74 16.19 -23.51
C VAL A 479 15.96 17.22 -24.32
N LYS A 480 16.57 18.36 -24.63
CA LYS A 480 15.93 19.45 -25.38
C LYS A 480 15.26 18.93 -26.65
N ASP A 481 14.02 19.34 -26.86
CA ASP A 481 13.15 18.94 -27.97
C ASP A 481 12.80 17.45 -28.02
N ARG A 482 13.13 16.64 -27.00
CA ARG A 482 12.87 15.19 -26.99
C ARG A 482 11.91 14.74 -25.90
N ILE A 483 11.54 15.60 -24.95
CA ILE A 483 10.79 15.17 -23.76
C ILE A 483 9.35 14.83 -24.14
N ALA A 484 8.98 13.55 -24.05
CA ALA A 484 7.60 13.13 -24.23
C ALA A 484 6.74 13.62 -23.06
N GLY A 485 7.26 13.46 -21.84
CA GLY A 485 6.64 13.98 -20.64
C GLY A 485 7.33 13.51 -19.36
N ILE A 486 6.77 13.93 -18.24
CA ILE A 486 7.24 13.66 -16.90
C ILE A 486 6.07 13.13 -16.09
N ILE A 487 6.36 12.14 -15.26
CA ILE A 487 5.47 11.64 -14.23
C ILE A 487 6.10 12.03 -12.90
N VAL A 488 5.38 12.76 -12.06
CA VAL A 488 5.80 13.12 -10.71
C VAL A 488 4.82 12.51 -9.73
N ALA A 489 5.33 11.75 -8.78
CA ALA A 489 4.55 11.15 -7.72
C ALA A 489 4.85 11.86 -6.39
N GLY A 490 3.76 12.26 -5.73
CA GLY A 490 3.74 13.02 -4.50
C GLY A 490 4.36 14.41 -4.65
N GLN A 491 5.04 14.86 -3.60
CA GLN A 491 5.92 16.03 -3.57
C GLN A 491 7.34 15.67 -4.04
N TYR A 492 7.47 15.00 -5.19
CA TYR A 492 8.74 14.50 -5.75
C TYR A 492 9.37 13.34 -4.95
N GLU A 493 8.56 12.49 -4.31
CA GLU A 493 9.04 11.22 -3.73
C GLU A 493 9.40 10.20 -4.82
N GLY A 494 8.78 10.30 -5.99
CA GLY A 494 9.12 9.52 -7.17
C GLY A 494 8.88 10.29 -8.45
N GLY A 495 9.58 9.89 -9.51
CA GLY A 495 9.43 10.52 -10.80
C GLY A 495 10.02 9.73 -11.95
N ALA A 496 9.45 9.93 -13.14
CA ALA A 496 9.96 9.40 -14.39
C ALA A 496 10.02 10.48 -15.46
N ILE A 497 11.14 10.55 -16.18
CA ILE A 497 11.31 11.43 -17.34
C ILE A 497 11.36 10.53 -18.57
N LEU A 498 10.48 10.80 -19.52
CA LEU A 498 10.34 10.02 -20.74
C LEU A 498 10.60 10.88 -21.96
N THR A 499 11.26 10.29 -22.95
CA THR A 499 11.67 10.97 -24.18
C THR A 499 11.21 10.21 -25.43
N TRP A 500 11.04 10.95 -26.51
CA TRP A 500 10.99 10.47 -27.87
C TRP A 500 12.40 10.52 -28.45
N GLU A 501 13.02 9.36 -28.60
CA GLU A 501 14.39 9.27 -29.12
C GLU A 501 14.37 8.86 -30.60
N MET A 502 15.11 9.60 -31.42
CA MET A 502 15.29 9.27 -32.82
C MET A 502 16.45 8.26 -32.96
N PRO A 503 16.26 7.12 -33.63
CA PRO A 503 17.35 6.19 -33.91
C PRO A 503 18.48 6.87 -34.71
N PRO A 504 19.77 6.60 -34.38
CA PRO A 504 20.89 7.15 -35.12
C PRO A 504 20.82 6.85 -36.63
N GLY A 505 20.99 7.88 -37.46
CA GLY A 505 20.95 7.74 -38.92
C GLY A 505 19.53 7.68 -39.52
N VAL A 506 18.49 7.84 -38.70
CA VAL A 506 17.09 7.92 -39.14
C VAL A 506 16.60 9.36 -38.99
N ASN A 507 15.93 9.88 -40.03
CA ASN A 507 15.31 11.21 -40.05
C ASN A 507 13.81 11.10 -40.34
N ASP A 508 13.13 10.16 -39.70
CA ASP A 508 11.70 9.91 -39.86
C ASP A 508 10.99 10.03 -38.49
N PRO A 509 10.17 11.07 -38.29
CA PRO A 509 9.38 11.25 -37.05
C PRO A 509 8.51 10.05 -36.67
N ASN A 510 8.08 9.24 -37.64
CA ASN A 510 7.25 8.05 -37.34
C ASN A 510 8.03 6.94 -36.63
N ARG A 511 9.36 6.99 -36.68
CA ARG A 511 10.27 6.01 -36.07
C ARG A 511 10.79 6.43 -34.70
N LEU A 512 10.21 7.48 -34.11
CA LEU A 512 10.53 7.87 -32.74
C LEU A 512 10.24 6.73 -31.75
N VAL A 513 11.24 6.46 -30.93
CA VAL A 513 11.22 5.41 -29.92
C VAL A 513 10.82 6.04 -28.57
N PRO A 514 9.77 5.53 -27.91
CA PRO A 514 9.45 5.93 -26.55
C PRO A 514 10.48 5.33 -25.59
N TYR A 515 11.20 6.21 -24.89
CA TYR A 515 12.32 5.83 -24.04
C TYR A 515 12.16 6.39 -22.62
N LEU A 516 12.35 5.54 -21.62
CA LEU A 516 12.42 5.96 -20.22
C LEU A 516 13.87 6.34 -19.87
N ASP A 517 14.09 7.63 -19.70
CA ASP A 517 15.43 8.20 -19.51
C ASP A 517 15.87 8.30 -18.05
N LYS A 518 14.96 8.71 -17.17
CA LYS A 518 15.19 8.72 -15.72
C LYS A 518 13.99 8.08 -15.04
N PHE A 519 14.29 7.17 -14.13
CA PHE A 519 13.34 6.61 -13.18
C PHE A 519 13.95 6.77 -11.79
N ALA A 520 13.38 7.66 -10.99
CA ALA A 520 13.95 8.07 -9.72
C ALA A 520 12.91 7.94 -8.61
N VAL A 521 13.34 7.44 -7.46
CA VAL A 521 12.55 7.36 -6.23
C VAL A 521 13.46 7.72 -5.07
N LEU A 522 12.99 8.57 -4.15
CA LEU A 522 13.73 8.94 -2.95
C LEU A 522 14.10 7.70 -2.12
N GLN A 523 15.28 7.73 -1.49
CA GLN A 523 15.75 6.63 -0.65
C GLN A 523 14.84 6.31 0.53
N THR A 524 14.20 7.34 1.09
CA THR A 524 13.21 7.22 2.16
C THR A 524 11.91 6.53 1.69
N SER A 525 11.57 6.70 0.42
CA SER A 525 10.32 6.21 -0.19
C SER A 525 10.46 4.86 -0.89
N GLN A 526 11.68 4.33 -0.98
CA GLN A 526 11.95 3.01 -1.53
C GLN A 526 11.49 1.89 -0.60
N GLY A 527 10.72 0.96 -1.15
CA GLY A 527 10.37 -0.30 -0.49
C GLY A 527 9.22 -0.25 0.52
N SER A 528 8.72 0.92 0.91
CA SER A 528 7.64 1.09 1.91
C SER A 528 6.34 1.68 1.36
N SER A 529 6.38 2.46 0.28
CA SER A 529 5.23 3.23 -0.20
C SER A 529 4.71 2.86 -1.60
N GLY A 530 5.27 1.84 -2.24
CA GLY A 530 4.84 1.43 -3.58
C GLY A 530 5.04 2.51 -4.66
N VAL A 531 5.78 3.59 -4.37
CA VAL A 531 5.99 4.74 -5.27
C VAL A 531 6.51 4.30 -6.64
N ALA A 532 7.49 3.41 -6.66
CA ALA A 532 8.03 2.86 -7.89
C ALA A 532 6.95 2.13 -8.71
N ASP A 533 6.09 1.35 -8.05
CA ASP A 533 5.00 0.63 -8.71
C ASP A 533 3.97 1.61 -9.27
N ILE A 534 3.62 2.66 -8.52
CA ILE A 534 2.68 3.72 -8.95
C ILE A 534 3.21 4.46 -10.19
N VAL A 535 4.47 4.94 -10.16
CA VAL A 535 5.09 5.64 -11.29
C VAL A 535 5.19 4.74 -12.52
N PHE A 536 5.57 3.47 -12.33
CA PHE A 536 5.69 2.51 -13.43
C PHE A 536 4.34 2.13 -14.03
N GLN A 537 3.31 1.93 -13.19
CA GLN A 537 1.96 1.63 -13.66
C GLN A 537 1.38 2.81 -14.44
N ALA A 538 1.57 4.05 -13.97
CA ALA A 538 1.19 5.25 -14.71
C ALA A 538 1.91 5.37 -16.06
N MET A 539 3.21 5.05 -16.07
CA MET A 539 4.02 5.04 -17.29
C MET A 539 3.47 4.07 -18.34
N VAL A 540 3.25 2.81 -17.96
CA VAL A 540 2.87 1.76 -18.93
C VAL A 540 1.39 1.83 -19.27
N ARG A 541 0.50 2.09 -18.31
CA ARG A 541 -0.96 2.06 -18.55
C ARG A 541 -1.52 3.37 -19.09
N SER A 542 -0.92 4.52 -18.74
CA SER A 542 -1.48 5.83 -19.10
C SER A 542 -0.61 6.61 -20.08
N CYS A 543 0.72 6.56 -19.95
CA CYS A 543 1.59 7.38 -20.80
C CYS A 543 1.99 6.66 -22.09
N PHE A 544 2.36 5.37 -22.01
CA PHE A 544 2.81 4.54 -23.14
C PHE A 544 2.16 3.16 -23.15
N PRO A 545 0.83 3.07 -23.39
CA PRO A 545 0.15 1.78 -23.50
C PRO A 545 0.72 0.90 -24.62
N GLY A 546 1.23 1.49 -25.71
CA GLY A 546 1.91 0.76 -26.81
C GLY A 546 3.34 0.27 -26.50
N GLY A 547 3.83 0.52 -25.28
CA GLY A 547 5.14 0.09 -24.81
C GLY A 547 6.21 1.16 -24.80
N VAL A 548 7.18 0.97 -23.91
CA VAL A 548 8.36 1.85 -23.70
C VAL A 548 9.61 0.98 -23.57
N CYS A 549 10.77 1.49 -23.98
CA CYS A 549 12.06 0.85 -23.74
C CYS A 549 12.95 1.67 -22.80
N TRP A 550 13.88 1.01 -22.15
CA TRP A 550 14.91 1.65 -21.32
C TRP A 550 16.15 0.79 -21.26
N ARG A 551 17.25 1.38 -20.80
CA ARG A 551 18.46 0.65 -20.46
C ARG A 551 18.80 0.77 -18.98
N SER A 552 19.43 -0.27 -18.45
CA SER A 552 19.95 -0.29 -17.09
C SER A 552 21.31 -0.98 -17.09
N ARG A 553 22.20 -0.60 -16.18
CA ARG A 553 23.52 -1.26 -16.08
C ARG A 553 23.36 -2.71 -15.64
N LYS A 554 24.21 -3.61 -16.12
CA LYS A 554 24.14 -5.05 -15.80
C LYS A 554 24.22 -5.32 -14.29
N ASP A 555 24.98 -4.52 -13.56
CA ASP A 555 25.20 -4.61 -12.12
C ASP A 555 24.17 -3.84 -11.27
N ASN A 556 23.17 -3.21 -11.91
CA ASN A 556 22.12 -2.49 -11.18
C ASN A 556 21.26 -3.47 -10.36
N PRO A 557 21.18 -3.33 -9.02
CA PRO A 557 20.35 -4.22 -8.17
C PRO A 557 18.85 -4.17 -8.52
N VAL A 558 18.39 -3.09 -9.16
CA VAL A 558 17.00 -2.90 -9.61
C VAL A 558 16.65 -3.82 -10.79
N ASN A 559 17.62 -4.39 -11.49
CA ASN A 559 17.35 -5.24 -12.64
C ASN A 559 16.42 -6.42 -12.32
N LYS A 560 16.47 -6.98 -11.10
CA LYS A 560 15.51 -8.02 -10.67
C LYS A 560 14.06 -7.52 -10.77
N TRP A 561 13.81 -6.31 -10.29
CA TRP A 561 12.51 -5.66 -10.36
C TRP A 561 12.09 -5.32 -11.80
N TYR A 562 13.03 -4.92 -12.66
CA TYR A 562 12.77 -4.72 -14.10
C TYR A 562 12.48 -6.04 -14.82
N PHE A 563 13.23 -7.12 -14.56
CA PHE A 563 13.00 -8.43 -15.17
C PHE A 563 11.61 -8.96 -14.86
N GLU A 564 11.10 -8.70 -13.66
CA GLU A 564 9.74 -9.07 -13.25
C GLU A 564 8.65 -8.33 -14.03
N ARG A 565 8.93 -7.13 -14.57
CA ARG A 565 7.94 -6.20 -15.14
C ARG A 565 8.05 -5.99 -16.64
N ALA A 566 9.24 -6.18 -17.19
CA ALA A 566 9.45 -6.07 -18.62
C ALA A 566 8.85 -7.28 -19.34
N THR A 567 8.33 -7.03 -20.54
CA THR A 567 7.90 -8.06 -21.48
C THR A 567 9.11 -8.83 -21.99
N GLY A 568 10.22 -8.12 -22.21
CA GLY A 568 11.50 -8.74 -22.54
C GLY A 568 12.71 -7.89 -22.16
N SER A 569 13.87 -8.51 -22.28
CA SER A 569 15.16 -7.90 -21.96
C SER A 569 16.25 -8.42 -22.87
N TRP A 570 17.25 -7.58 -23.15
CA TRP A 570 18.38 -7.91 -24.00
C TRP A 570 19.68 -7.33 -23.44
N GLN A 571 20.70 -8.17 -23.33
CA GLN A 571 22.03 -7.69 -22.97
C GLN A 571 22.73 -7.20 -24.22
N ILE A 572 22.98 -5.89 -24.28
CA ILE A 572 23.63 -5.29 -25.44
C ILE A 572 25.08 -5.80 -25.49
N PRO A 573 25.50 -6.46 -26.59
CA PRO A 573 26.85 -6.99 -26.74
C PRO A 573 27.92 -5.90 -26.56
N ASN A 574 29.08 -6.27 -26.02
CA ASN A 574 30.22 -5.37 -25.84
C ASN A 574 29.94 -4.08 -25.04
N SER A 575 28.84 -4.04 -24.28
CA SER A 575 28.49 -2.91 -23.41
C SER A 575 28.18 -3.38 -21.98
N ASN A 576 28.09 -2.44 -21.04
CA ASN A 576 27.61 -2.70 -19.68
C ASN A 576 26.09 -2.52 -19.54
N TRP A 577 25.35 -2.45 -20.65
CA TRP A 577 23.92 -2.14 -20.65
C TRP A 577 23.06 -3.36 -20.89
N THR A 578 21.90 -3.38 -20.24
CA THR A 578 20.78 -4.29 -20.51
C THR A 578 19.59 -3.44 -20.89
N MET A 579 19.06 -3.67 -22.10
CA MET A 579 17.84 -3.09 -22.60
C MET A 579 16.65 -3.87 -22.05
N PHE A 580 15.59 -3.16 -21.71
CA PHE A 580 14.30 -3.71 -21.28
C PHE A 580 13.19 -3.01 -22.05
N TRP A 581 12.06 -3.68 -22.24
CA TRP A 581 10.88 -3.09 -22.88
C TRP A 581 9.58 -3.71 -22.38
N THR A 582 8.48 -2.97 -22.55
CA THR A 582 7.11 -3.44 -22.26
C THR A 582 6.26 -3.67 -23.50
N GLY A 583 6.66 -3.15 -24.66
CA GLY A 583 5.88 -3.28 -25.90
C GLY A 583 5.79 -4.72 -26.42
N GLU A 584 4.67 -5.03 -27.03
CA GLU A 584 4.45 -6.29 -27.75
C GLU A 584 5.17 -6.26 -29.12
N ASP A 585 5.42 -7.47 -29.63
CA ASP A 585 6.00 -7.77 -30.95
C ASP A 585 7.33 -7.06 -31.26
N VAL A 586 8.05 -6.64 -30.21
CA VAL A 586 9.32 -5.90 -30.36
C VAL A 586 10.40 -6.76 -31.02
N VAL A 587 10.44 -8.06 -30.74
CA VAL A 587 11.44 -8.98 -31.30
C VAL A 587 11.05 -9.45 -32.70
N GLU A 588 9.75 -9.57 -32.97
CA GLU A 588 9.20 -10.04 -34.24
C GLU A 588 9.27 -8.95 -35.32
N ASN A 589 9.13 -7.68 -34.91
CA ASN A 589 9.32 -6.54 -35.79
C ASN A 589 10.80 -6.12 -35.83
N GLU A 590 11.51 -6.59 -36.86
CA GLU A 590 12.95 -6.35 -37.04
C GLU A 590 13.32 -4.85 -37.04
N GLN A 591 12.47 -3.98 -37.59
CA GLN A 591 12.71 -2.54 -37.61
C GLN A 591 12.60 -1.93 -36.20
N LYS A 592 11.53 -2.26 -35.47
CA LYS A 592 11.31 -1.81 -34.08
C LYS A 592 12.43 -2.29 -33.17
N TRP A 593 12.88 -3.54 -33.34
CA TRP A 593 14.01 -4.11 -32.62
C TRP A 593 15.30 -3.29 -32.83
N LYS A 594 15.67 -3.04 -34.10
CA LYS A 594 16.88 -2.27 -34.44
C LYS A 594 16.81 -0.83 -33.91
N ASP A 595 15.64 -0.22 -33.98
CA ASP A 595 15.41 1.13 -33.47
C ASP A 595 15.60 1.18 -31.94
N TYR A 596 15.07 0.20 -31.21
CA TYR A 596 15.25 0.13 -29.74
C TYR A 596 16.71 -0.10 -29.33
N VAL A 597 17.39 -1.04 -29.99
CA VAL A 597 18.80 -1.36 -29.70
C VAL A 597 19.68 -0.15 -29.97
N SER A 598 19.53 0.49 -31.14
CA SER A 598 20.36 1.64 -31.54
C SER A 598 20.15 2.87 -30.65
N VAL A 599 18.92 3.12 -30.19
CA VAL A 599 18.66 4.15 -29.17
C VAL A 599 19.37 3.80 -27.88
N CYS A 600 19.20 2.59 -27.35
CA CYS A 600 19.83 2.19 -26.08
C CYS A 600 21.38 2.22 -26.12
N GLU A 601 21.99 1.99 -27.28
CA GLU A 601 23.43 2.10 -27.50
C GLU A 601 23.92 3.55 -27.56
N SER A 602 23.14 4.46 -28.13
CA SER A 602 23.58 5.83 -28.45
C SER A 602 23.37 6.86 -27.35
N ILE A 603 22.51 6.60 -26.36
CA ILE A 603 22.28 7.56 -25.26
C ILE A 603 23.58 7.84 -24.50
N GLN A 604 23.91 9.12 -24.33
CA GLN A 604 25.10 9.58 -23.59
C GLN A 604 24.81 9.75 -22.09
N ALA A 605 25.85 9.64 -21.26
CA ALA A 605 25.75 9.89 -19.82
C ALA A 605 25.79 11.40 -19.51
N SER A 606 24.98 11.85 -18.56
CA SER A 606 24.85 13.27 -18.18
C SER A 606 25.26 13.55 -16.72
N TRP A 607 26.14 12.73 -16.15
CA TRP A 607 26.59 12.87 -14.76
C TRP A 607 27.75 13.86 -14.64
N ALA A 608 27.84 14.58 -13.51
CA ALA A 608 28.99 15.43 -13.24
C ALA A 608 30.27 14.58 -13.04
N ASP A 609 31.38 15.04 -13.59
CA ASP A 609 32.70 14.38 -13.46
C ASP A 609 33.13 14.34 -12.00
N THR A 610 33.03 13.16 -11.41
CA THR A 610 33.33 12.91 -9.99
C THR A 610 34.55 11.98 -9.84
N GLY A 611 35.42 11.89 -10.85
CA GLY A 611 36.59 11.01 -10.84
C GLY A 611 36.27 9.51 -10.90
N LYS A 612 35.00 9.15 -11.08
CA LYS A 612 34.58 7.79 -11.46
C LYS A 612 34.78 7.62 -12.97
N LYS A 613 35.19 6.42 -13.42
CA LYS A 613 35.44 6.15 -14.85
C LYS A 613 34.28 6.69 -15.71
N PRO A 614 34.56 7.44 -16.79
CA PRO A 614 33.53 7.83 -17.74
C PRO A 614 32.89 6.57 -18.35
N ASP A 615 31.59 6.69 -18.63
CA ASP A 615 30.68 5.59 -18.99
C ASP A 615 30.87 5.05 -20.41
#